data_AF-A0A7V2QEZ2-F1
#
_entry.id   AF-A0A7V2QEZ2-F1
#
_cell.length_a   1.000
_cell.length_b   1.000
_cell.length_c   1.000
_cell.angle_alpha   90.00
_cell.angle_beta   90.00
_cell.angle_gamma   90.00
#
_symmetry.space_group_name_H-M   'P 1'
#
loop_
_entity.id
_entity.type
_entity.pdbx_description
1 polymer ?
#
loop_
_entity_poly.entity_id
_entity_poly.type
_entity_poly.pdbx_seq_one_letter_code
_entity_poly.pdbx_strand_id
1 'polypeptide(L)'
;MKHSLRILGLAVLIGCGALVLLIVFLPNQSAPSLAAPPPRSEAVGRLSPQSLLITCTLASTTTDALPGINSFDDAAILADYEDLALVTGNKGDERNPEEDYFRLDNAVPNWTYYVEAVPDGVGNYNLGIVVYNASRQAILTDANTLDGNDASVSLVATDSGPYFFKVFQISNYCSGGTYHLTAYANPPTPTPTSTPGPTPTSTPPAPTPIPGADRFEPNYDFDHAATLAIDITYTDLNFVPWGDAAEDNDFYKIWVKPGLLYTCETLDLGPGVDTNIIVYDANRNPIGGNDDVELGDYRSRFSYFSNYEGYLYILVGHGGRLPLAEVENSSYSFRCSVTVPGQPTATPTPRPTRTPRPVSTPTPPISPVATPTLPPGALLDIRLLSTPTPPPPPPSRTPTPHFVPVDLLVYYDANDDHSPDPGEGVSGIPVLAYDTSTGAEVAQCFTELSGRCQFTVAVQGQVRISIPYLGIDYVIGEEGATLHVRIPPGPLP
;
A
#
# COMPACT_ATOMS: atom_id res chain seq x y z
N MET A 1 -57.03 -26.77 85.61
CA MET A 1 -57.72 -25.53 85.17
C MET A 1 -56.69 -24.41 85.27
N LYS A 2 -56.21 -23.71 84.24
CA LYS A 2 -56.56 -23.48 82.83
C LYS A 2 -55.20 -23.32 82.11
N HIS A 3 -54.83 -24.18 81.18
CA HIS A 3 -55.15 -24.05 79.75
C HIS A 3 -55.19 -22.62 79.22
N SER A 4 -54.29 -22.38 78.27
CA SER A 4 -54.36 -21.33 77.25
C SER A 4 -54.08 -19.89 77.70
N LEU A 5 -52.79 -19.58 77.87
CA LEU A 5 -52.21 -18.49 77.08
C LEU A 5 -50.72 -18.78 76.84
N ARG A 6 -50.50 -19.89 76.13
CA ARG A 6 -49.36 -20.03 75.23
C ARG A 6 -49.51 -18.96 74.13
N ILE A 7 -48.39 -18.61 73.50
CA ILE A 7 -48.25 -17.76 72.31
C ILE A 7 -48.18 -16.26 72.63
N LEU A 8 -47.05 -15.81 73.18
CA LEU A 8 -46.43 -14.52 72.79
C LEU A 8 -45.02 -14.29 73.40
N GLY A 9 -44.59 -15.09 74.38
CA GLY A 9 -43.33 -14.85 75.10
C GLY A 9 -42.16 -15.76 74.73
N LEU A 10 -42.27 -16.56 73.65
CA LEU A 10 -41.24 -17.53 73.24
C LEU A 10 -40.89 -17.41 71.74
N ALA A 11 -40.80 -16.17 71.25
CA ALA A 11 -40.39 -15.85 69.88
C ALA A 11 -39.24 -14.83 69.81
N VAL A 12 -38.56 -14.53 70.93
CA VAL A 12 -37.57 -13.44 71.01
C VAL A 12 -36.14 -13.92 71.30
N LEU A 13 -35.91 -15.20 71.63
CA LEU A 13 -34.57 -15.70 71.98
C LEU A 13 -33.95 -16.71 71.01
N ILE A 14 -34.62 -17.02 69.89
CA ILE A 14 -34.03 -17.80 68.77
C ILE A 14 -33.80 -16.90 67.53
N GLY A 15 -34.20 -15.62 67.57
CA GLY A 15 -34.09 -14.67 66.45
C GLY A 15 -32.83 -13.79 66.42
N CYS A 16 -31.94 -13.86 67.42
CA CYS A 16 -30.76 -12.98 67.51
C CYS A 16 -29.41 -13.68 67.25
N GLY A 17 -29.38 -15.02 67.09
CA GLY A 17 -28.15 -15.76 66.74
C GLY A 17 -27.96 -16.02 65.24
N ALA A 18 -29.02 -15.89 64.43
CA ALA A 18 -29.00 -16.17 63.00
C ALA A 18 -28.91 -14.91 62.11
N LEU A 19 -28.86 -13.70 62.70
CA LEU A 19 -28.81 -12.43 61.96
C LEU A 19 -27.40 -11.80 61.90
N VAL A 20 -26.39 -12.40 62.53
CA VAL A 20 -24.99 -11.90 62.51
C VAL A 20 -24.07 -12.77 61.63
N LEU A 21 -24.56 -13.89 61.09
CA LEU A 21 -23.82 -14.72 60.12
C LEU A 21 -24.34 -14.61 58.68
N LEU A 22 -25.04 -13.52 58.35
CA LEU A 22 -25.56 -13.24 57.00
C LEU A 22 -25.20 -11.82 56.52
N ILE A 23 -24.04 -11.30 56.94
CA ILE A 23 -23.47 -10.00 56.51
C ILE A 23 -22.04 -10.22 55.95
N VAL A 24 -21.84 -11.30 55.19
CA VAL A 24 -20.61 -11.51 54.37
C VAL A 24 -20.93 -11.86 52.91
N PHE A 25 -22.21 -11.99 52.53
CA PHE A 25 -22.59 -12.32 51.14
C PHE A 25 -23.83 -11.56 50.66
N LEU A 26 -23.75 -10.23 50.58
CA LEU A 26 -24.66 -9.42 49.79
C LEU A 26 -23.87 -8.41 48.95
N PRO A 27 -23.89 -8.49 47.61
CA PRO A 27 -23.32 -7.46 46.76
C PRO A 27 -24.20 -6.20 46.80
N ASN A 28 -23.57 -5.05 47.07
CA ASN A 28 -24.15 -3.72 46.90
C ASN A 28 -24.62 -3.54 45.44
N GLN A 29 -25.93 -3.53 45.21
CA GLN A 29 -26.50 -2.95 43.98
C GLN A 29 -26.88 -1.50 44.26
N SER A 30 -25.95 -0.60 44.02
CA SER A 30 -26.25 0.79 43.71
C SER A 30 -26.29 0.88 42.18
N ALA A 31 -27.47 1.12 41.61
CA ALA A 31 -27.61 1.32 40.17
C ALA A 31 -26.88 2.60 39.73
N PRO A 32 -25.95 2.55 38.76
CA PRO A 32 -25.61 3.67 37.93
C PRO A 32 -26.49 3.68 36.68
N SER A 33 -26.80 4.90 36.25
CA SER A 33 -27.40 5.31 34.99
C SER A 33 -26.90 4.53 33.77
N LEU A 34 -27.77 4.40 32.75
CA LEU A 34 -27.49 3.81 31.45
C LEU A 34 -26.14 4.26 30.87
N ALA A 35 -25.20 3.32 30.77
CA ALA A 35 -24.07 3.36 29.86
C ALA A 35 -24.06 2.04 29.08
N ALA A 36 -23.88 2.10 27.77
CA ALA A 36 -23.92 0.95 26.87
C ALA A 36 -22.85 -0.10 27.26
N PRO A 37 -23.16 -1.41 27.20
CA PRO A 37 -22.17 -2.45 27.50
C PRO A 37 -21.10 -2.53 26.39
N PRO A 38 -19.83 -2.78 26.73
CA PRO A 38 -18.79 -3.10 25.76
C PRO A 38 -19.12 -4.45 25.08
N PRO A 39 -18.66 -4.67 23.83
CA PRO A 39 -18.98 -5.89 23.09
C PRO A 39 -18.51 -7.13 23.88
N ARG A 40 -19.43 -8.09 24.04
CA ARG A 40 -19.17 -9.41 24.60
C ARG A 40 -18.05 -10.08 23.80
N SER A 41 -16.96 -10.43 24.48
CA SER A 41 -16.13 -11.57 24.10
C SER A 41 -17.01 -12.82 24.22
N GLU A 42 -17.53 -13.29 23.09
CA GLU A 42 -18.07 -14.64 23.03
C GLU A 42 -16.89 -15.61 23.23
N ALA A 43 -17.01 -16.45 24.25
CA ALA A 43 -16.11 -17.55 24.47
C ALA A 43 -16.13 -18.44 23.21
N VAL A 44 -15.02 -18.42 22.47
CA VAL A 44 -14.78 -19.32 21.34
C VAL A 44 -14.85 -20.75 21.90
N GLY A 45 -15.94 -21.44 21.55
CA GLY A 45 -16.05 -22.87 21.75
C GLY A 45 -14.86 -23.53 21.10
N ARG A 46 -14.22 -24.46 21.82
CA ARG A 46 -13.13 -25.30 21.30
C ARG A 46 -13.60 -26.04 20.05
N LEU A 47 -13.35 -25.47 18.88
CA LEU A 47 -13.34 -26.18 17.61
C LEU A 47 -12.00 -26.91 17.56
N SER A 48 -12.04 -28.22 17.84
CA SER A 48 -10.99 -29.11 17.40
C SER A 48 -11.01 -29.08 15.87
N PRO A 49 -9.92 -28.74 15.17
CA PRO A 49 -9.90 -28.81 13.71
C PRO A 49 -10.02 -30.28 13.32
N GLN A 50 -11.15 -30.65 12.72
CA GLN A 50 -11.18 -31.86 11.90
C GLN A 50 -10.33 -31.55 10.68
N SER A 51 -9.22 -32.26 10.52
CA SER A 51 -8.36 -32.21 9.35
C SER A 51 -9.18 -32.58 8.11
N LEU A 52 -9.70 -31.58 7.41
CA LEU A 52 -10.18 -31.74 6.05
C LEU A 52 -8.98 -32.19 5.22
N LEU A 53 -9.01 -33.42 4.71
CA LEU A 53 -7.99 -33.88 3.79
C LEU A 53 -8.12 -33.06 2.50
N ILE A 54 -7.21 -32.11 2.32
CA ILE A 54 -7.00 -31.39 1.08
C ILE A 54 -6.11 -32.27 0.20
N THR A 55 -6.49 -32.46 -1.07
CA THR A 55 -5.67 -33.18 -2.05
C THR A 55 -5.40 -32.25 -3.23
N CYS A 56 -4.14 -31.99 -3.49
CA CYS A 56 -3.66 -31.21 -4.63
C CYS A 56 -3.44 -32.10 -5.83
N THR A 57 -3.77 -31.61 -7.02
CA THR A 57 -3.44 -32.27 -8.29
C THR A 57 -2.35 -31.46 -8.98
N LEU A 58 -1.16 -32.03 -9.10
CA LEU A 58 0.02 -31.30 -9.58
C LEU A 58 -0.11 -30.96 -11.06
N ALA A 59 -0.15 -29.66 -11.39
CA ALA A 59 -0.20 -29.19 -12.78
C ALA A 59 1.18 -29.25 -13.48
N SER A 60 2.24 -29.26 -12.70
CA SER A 60 3.64 -29.35 -13.10
C SER A 60 4.42 -30.30 -12.20
N THR A 61 5.63 -30.68 -12.61
CA THR A 61 6.58 -31.28 -11.68
C THR A 61 7.10 -30.18 -10.77
N THR A 62 7.03 -30.40 -9.46
CA THR A 62 7.37 -29.39 -8.46
C THR A 62 8.32 -29.99 -7.43
N THR A 63 9.33 -29.20 -7.13
CA THR A 63 10.33 -29.45 -6.09
C THR A 63 10.24 -28.34 -5.07
N ASP A 64 10.58 -28.65 -3.84
CA ASP A 64 10.66 -27.68 -2.76
C ASP A 64 12.13 -27.27 -2.59
N ALA A 65 12.38 -25.95 -2.53
CA ALA A 65 13.70 -25.41 -2.25
C ALA A 65 14.16 -25.71 -0.81
N LEU A 66 13.23 -25.92 0.13
CA LEU A 66 13.56 -26.17 1.53
C LEU A 66 12.79 -27.38 2.12
N PRO A 67 13.04 -28.61 1.60
CA PRO A 67 12.27 -29.78 1.97
C PRO A 67 12.53 -30.23 3.41
N GLY A 68 11.49 -30.78 4.03
CA GLY A 68 11.59 -31.50 5.30
C GLY A 68 11.40 -30.63 6.54
N ILE A 69 10.86 -29.42 6.39
CA ILE A 69 10.59 -28.48 7.50
C ILE A 69 9.18 -28.68 8.07
N ASN A 70 8.68 -29.91 8.06
CA ASN A 70 7.25 -30.19 8.15
C ASN A 70 6.71 -30.38 9.56
N SER A 71 7.48 -29.96 10.56
CA SER A 71 7.16 -30.14 11.96
C SER A 71 7.79 -29.06 12.83
N PHE A 72 7.28 -28.88 14.05
CA PHE A 72 7.92 -28.01 15.05
C PHE A 72 9.39 -28.36 15.32
N ASP A 73 9.74 -29.64 15.23
CA ASP A 73 11.08 -30.13 15.57
C ASP A 73 12.06 -29.94 14.40
N ASP A 74 11.55 -29.90 13.17
CA ASP A 74 12.33 -29.74 11.93
C ASP A 74 12.24 -28.32 11.34
N ALA A 75 11.61 -27.39 12.06
CA ALA A 75 11.34 -26.04 11.58
C ALA A 75 12.60 -25.30 11.13
N ALA A 76 12.55 -24.68 9.95
CA ALA A 76 13.61 -23.82 9.43
C ALA A 76 13.73 -22.52 10.22
N ILE A 77 14.87 -21.85 10.16
CA ILE A 77 15.01 -20.51 10.72
C ILE A 77 14.14 -19.55 9.90
N LEU A 78 13.38 -18.67 10.56
CA LEU A 78 12.59 -17.65 9.89
C LEU A 78 13.50 -16.67 9.14
N ALA A 79 13.30 -16.56 7.83
CA ALA A 79 14.02 -15.70 6.90
C ALA A 79 13.20 -15.54 5.61
N ASP A 80 13.72 -14.79 4.65
CA ASP A 80 13.16 -14.74 3.31
C ASP A 80 13.53 -16.01 2.53
N TYR A 81 12.55 -16.60 1.86
CA TYR A 81 12.71 -17.82 1.06
C TYR A 81 11.89 -17.72 -0.23
N GLU A 82 12.44 -18.29 -1.29
CA GLU A 82 11.83 -18.39 -2.61
C GLU A 82 11.67 -19.86 -3.00
N ASP A 83 10.80 -20.14 -3.97
CA ASP A 83 10.60 -21.47 -4.56
C ASP A 83 10.20 -22.57 -3.52
N LEU A 84 9.48 -22.19 -2.47
CA LEU A 84 8.98 -23.14 -1.46
C LEU A 84 7.74 -23.88 -1.98
N ALA A 85 7.55 -25.14 -1.59
CA ALA A 85 6.39 -25.91 -2.05
C ALA A 85 5.81 -26.81 -0.96
N LEU A 86 4.53 -26.61 -0.66
CA LEU A 86 3.77 -27.50 0.24
C LEU A 86 3.49 -28.87 -0.37
N VAL A 87 3.68 -29.06 -1.68
CA VAL A 87 3.48 -30.35 -2.35
C VAL A 87 4.56 -30.56 -3.39
N THR A 88 5.29 -31.67 -3.26
CA THR A 88 6.31 -32.08 -4.24
C THR A 88 5.88 -33.33 -4.98
N GLY A 89 6.30 -33.46 -6.24
CA GLY A 89 5.93 -34.60 -7.07
C GLY A 89 5.99 -34.32 -8.56
N ASN A 90 5.52 -35.30 -9.34
CA ASN A 90 5.44 -35.15 -10.80
C ASN A 90 4.09 -34.57 -11.22
N LYS A 91 4.07 -33.95 -12.40
CA LYS A 91 2.82 -33.54 -13.04
C LYS A 91 1.80 -34.69 -13.09
N GLY A 92 0.60 -34.43 -12.60
CA GLY A 92 -0.51 -35.38 -12.55
C GLY A 92 -0.59 -36.19 -11.26
N ASP A 93 0.40 -36.08 -10.36
CA ASP A 93 0.32 -36.69 -9.04
C ASP A 93 -0.82 -36.04 -8.24
N GLU A 94 -1.56 -36.87 -7.50
CA GLU A 94 -2.52 -36.41 -6.49
C GLU A 94 -1.92 -36.66 -5.10
N ARG A 95 -1.63 -35.59 -4.38
CA ARG A 95 -0.97 -35.63 -3.07
C ARG A 95 -1.57 -34.60 -2.14
N ASN A 96 -1.57 -34.90 -0.85
CA ASN A 96 -1.96 -33.92 0.14
C ASN A 96 -0.83 -32.91 0.32
N PRO A 97 -1.14 -31.62 0.50
CA PRO A 97 -0.13 -30.66 0.90
C PRO A 97 0.39 -31.00 2.29
N GLU A 98 1.70 -30.89 2.44
CA GLU A 98 2.40 -30.82 3.70
C GLU A 98 2.20 -29.42 4.31
N GLU A 99 2.84 -29.18 5.44
CA GLU A 99 2.83 -27.90 6.14
C GLU A 99 4.29 -27.51 6.35
N ASP A 100 4.64 -26.24 6.19
CA ASP A 100 6.00 -25.77 6.42
C ASP A 100 6.07 -25.02 7.74
N TYR A 101 7.08 -25.32 8.55
CA TYR A 101 7.31 -24.67 9.84
C TYR A 101 8.60 -23.85 9.80
N PHE A 102 8.47 -22.60 10.21
CA PHE A 102 9.58 -21.67 10.43
C PHE A 102 9.67 -21.31 11.91
N ARG A 103 10.87 -20.99 12.39
CA ARG A 103 11.17 -20.77 13.81
C ARG A 103 11.97 -19.48 14.01
N LEU A 104 11.56 -18.70 15.00
CA LEU A 104 12.24 -17.50 15.47
C LEU A 104 12.69 -17.71 16.93
N ASP A 105 14.00 -17.92 17.13
CA ASP A 105 14.57 -18.36 18.44
C ASP A 105 15.01 -17.23 19.38
N ASN A 106 15.22 -16.02 18.85
CA ASN A 106 15.78 -14.89 19.59
C ASN A 106 15.02 -13.61 19.28
N ALA A 107 13.69 -13.66 19.41
CA ALA A 107 12.88 -12.48 19.25
C ALA A 107 13.29 -11.41 20.28
N VAL A 108 13.27 -10.14 19.88
CA VAL A 108 13.48 -9.05 20.82
C VAL A 108 12.13 -8.69 21.41
N PRO A 109 11.94 -8.79 22.75
CA PRO A 109 10.67 -8.46 23.36
C PRO A 109 10.20 -7.05 22.99
N ASN A 110 8.90 -6.94 22.71
CA ASN A 110 8.18 -5.78 22.21
C ASN A 110 8.46 -5.38 20.75
N TRP A 111 9.34 -6.07 20.03
CA TRP A 111 9.43 -5.88 18.58
C TRP A 111 8.25 -6.54 17.88
N THR A 112 7.86 -5.95 16.75
CA THR A 112 6.82 -6.49 15.88
C THR A 112 7.47 -7.19 14.70
N TYR A 113 7.18 -8.47 14.53
CA TYR A 113 7.63 -9.34 13.45
C TYR A 113 6.51 -9.53 12.44
N TYR A 114 6.75 -9.15 11.20
CA TYR A 114 5.84 -9.31 10.08
C TYR A 114 6.29 -10.50 9.26
N VAL A 115 5.36 -11.40 8.96
CA VAL A 115 5.62 -12.58 8.13
C VAL A 115 4.49 -12.72 7.12
N GLU A 116 4.85 -12.87 5.86
CA GLU A 116 3.92 -12.98 4.75
C GLU A 116 4.32 -14.16 3.85
N ALA A 117 3.34 -14.98 3.47
CA ALA A 117 3.51 -16.10 2.54
C ALA A 117 2.61 -15.86 1.31
N VAL A 118 3.23 -15.84 0.13
CA VAL A 118 2.57 -15.41 -1.12
C VAL A 118 2.77 -16.50 -2.19
N PRO A 119 1.71 -17.05 -2.82
CA PRO A 119 1.85 -17.99 -3.91
C PRO A 119 2.42 -17.31 -5.17
N ASP A 120 3.39 -17.95 -5.83
CA ASP A 120 4.05 -17.39 -7.02
C ASP A 120 3.18 -17.44 -8.29
N GLY A 121 2.01 -18.09 -8.20
CA GLY A 121 1.12 -18.31 -9.32
C GLY A 121 -0.35 -18.29 -8.93
N VAL A 122 -1.17 -17.76 -9.83
CA VAL A 122 -2.63 -17.77 -9.66
C VAL A 122 -3.18 -19.20 -9.68
N GLY A 123 -4.05 -19.51 -8.74
CA GLY A 123 -4.65 -20.85 -8.63
C GLY A 123 -3.68 -21.93 -8.15
N ASN A 124 -2.54 -21.53 -7.56
CA ASN A 124 -1.63 -22.47 -6.90
C ASN A 124 -2.08 -22.82 -5.49
N TYR A 125 -1.87 -21.92 -4.54
CA TYR A 125 -2.26 -22.10 -3.16
C TYR A 125 -3.28 -21.05 -2.77
N ASN A 126 -4.00 -21.34 -1.71
CA ASN A 126 -4.65 -20.36 -0.85
C ASN A 126 -4.07 -20.67 0.54
N LEU A 127 -3.13 -19.84 0.96
CA LEU A 127 -2.26 -20.10 2.10
C LEU A 127 -2.91 -19.63 3.41
N GLY A 128 -2.48 -20.24 4.51
CA GLY A 128 -2.74 -19.78 5.87
C GLY A 128 -1.47 -19.81 6.69
N ILE A 129 -1.38 -18.93 7.68
CA ILE A 129 -0.30 -18.88 8.67
C ILE A 129 -0.88 -19.03 10.07
N VAL A 130 -0.31 -19.95 10.87
CA VAL A 130 -0.54 -20.01 12.32
C VAL A 130 0.76 -19.73 13.05
N VAL A 131 0.73 -18.78 13.98
CA VAL A 131 1.86 -18.50 14.89
C VAL A 131 1.65 -19.24 16.20
N TYR A 132 2.67 -19.93 16.67
CA TYR A 132 2.70 -20.64 17.94
C TYR A 132 3.77 -20.06 18.88
N ASN A 133 3.50 -20.07 20.17
CA ASN A 133 4.50 -19.77 21.20
C ASN A 133 5.41 -20.97 21.49
N ALA A 134 6.37 -20.80 22.41
CA ALA A 134 7.32 -21.84 22.80
C ALA A 134 6.66 -23.12 23.37
N SER A 135 5.43 -23.01 23.88
CA SER A 135 4.64 -24.16 24.35
C SER A 135 3.85 -24.86 23.22
N ARG A 136 4.09 -24.49 21.96
CA ARG A 136 3.35 -24.96 20.76
C ARG A 136 1.85 -24.67 20.84
N GLN A 137 1.46 -23.62 21.56
CA GLN A 137 0.08 -23.14 21.58
C GLN A 137 -0.07 -22.04 20.52
N ALA A 138 -1.12 -22.15 19.70
CA ALA A 138 -1.44 -21.12 18.71
C ALA A 138 -1.80 -19.80 19.41
N ILE A 139 -1.19 -18.71 18.94
CA ILE A 139 -1.36 -17.35 19.50
C ILE A 139 -1.88 -16.36 18.46
N LEU A 140 -1.60 -16.58 17.17
CA LEU A 140 -2.13 -15.79 16.05
C LEU A 140 -2.47 -16.73 14.90
N THR A 141 -3.49 -16.38 14.12
CA THR A 141 -3.89 -17.15 12.95
C THR A 141 -4.41 -16.23 11.88
N ASP A 142 -3.87 -16.39 10.69
CA ASP A 142 -4.47 -15.98 9.44
C ASP A 142 -4.79 -17.25 8.64
N ALA A 143 -6.07 -17.59 8.52
CA ALA A 143 -6.54 -18.80 7.85
C ALA A 143 -7.89 -18.54 7.19
N ASN A 144 -8.12 -17.31 6.77
CA ASN A 144 -9.34 -16.91 6.09
C ASN A 144 -9.22 -17.27 4.61
N THR A 145 -10.23 -17.95 4.06
CA THR A 145 -10.20 -18.39 2.67
C THR A 145 -10.69 -17.32 1.67
N LEU A 146 -11.09 -16.12 2.15
CA LEU A 146 -11.87 -15.14 1.37
C LEU A 146 -11.21 -13.75 1.23
N ASP A 147 -10.05 -13.51 1.83
CA ASP A 147 -9.32 -12.23 1.78
C ASP A 147 -8.11 -12.22 0.84
N GLY A 148 -7.79 -13.36 0.24
CA GLY A 148 -6.69 -13.48 -0.71
C GLY A 148 -6.30 -14.94 -0.89
N ASN A 149 -5.21 -15.16 -1.61
CA ASN A 149 -4.52 -16.46 -1.61
C ASN A 149 -3.23 -16.41 -0.78
N ASP A 150 -2.86 -15.21 -0.32
CA ASP A 150 -1.69 -14.91 0.48
C ASP A 150 -2.10 -14.95 1.96
N ALA A 151 -1.14 -15.18 2.84
CA ALA A 151 -1.37 -15.13 4.29
C ALA A 151 -0.33 -14.25 4.96
N SER A 152 -0.76 -13.45 5.93
CA SER A 152 0.13 -12.52 6.64
C SER A 152 -0.17 -12.43 8.13
N VAL A 153 0.87 -12.26 8.94
CA VAL A 153 0.75 -12.09 10.39
C VAL A 153 1.69 -11.01 10.89
N SER A 154 1.26 -10.30 11.94
CA SER A 154 2.05 -9.30 12.66
C SER A 154 2.16 -9.71 14.13
N LEU A 155 3.26 -10.36 14.51
CA LEU A 155 3.54 -10.84 15.86
C LEU A 155 4.27 -9.77 16.68
N VAL A 156 3.67 -9.27 17.75
CA VAL A 156 4.43 -8.54 18.79
C VAL A 156 5.04 -9.57 19.75
N ALA A 157 6.37 -9.67 19.77
CA ALA A 157 7.07 -10.62 20.62
C ALA A 157 6.93 -10.25 22.11
N THR A 158 6.43 -11.16 22.93
CA THR A 158 6.31 -10.98 24.38
C THR A 158 7.53 -11.46 25.15
N ASP A 159 8.29 -12.38 24.55
CA ASP A 159 9.49 -13.00 25.09
C ASP A 159 10.46 -13.28 23.93
N SER A 160 11.59 -13.95 24.21
CA SER A 160 12.59 -14.25 23.20
C SER A 160 12.20 -15.40 22.26
N GLY A 161 11.05 -16.03 22.45
CA GLY A 161 10.64 -17.23 21.75
C GLY A 161 11.15 -18.53 22.41
N PRO A 162 11.19 -19.65 21.66
CA PRO A 162 10.96 -19.71 20.22
C PRO A 162 9.50 -19.47 19.84
N TYR A 163 9.30 -18.71 18.75
CA TYR A 163 8.02 -18.65 18.04
C TYR A 163 8.08 -19.53 16.80
N PHE A 164 6.96 -20.16 16.46
CA PHE A 164 6.86 -20.99 15.25
C PHE A 164 5.79 -20.44 14.33
N PHE A 165 6.06 -20.43 13.03
CA PHE A 165 5.15 -20.00 11.98
C PHE A 165 4.87 -21.20 11.10
N LYS A 166 3.62 -21.63 11.07
CA LYS A 166 3.17 -22.74 10.24
C LYS A 166 2.47 -22.20 9.01
N VAL A 167 3.04 -22.41 7.84
CA VAL A 167 2.42 -22.12 6.54
C VAL A 167 1.74 -23.40 6.05
N PHE A 168 0.49 -23.28 5.61
CA PHE A 168 -0.29 -24.44 5.16
C PHE A 168 -1.34 -24.04 4.14
N GLN A 169 -1.82 -25.01 3.37
CA GLN A 169 -2.92 -24.81 2.42
C GLN A 169 -4.26 -24.83 3.14
N ILE A 170 -5.12 -23.84 2.90
CA ILE A 170 -6.45 -23.76 3.51
C ILE A 170 -7.60 -24.12 2.57
N SER A 171 -7.40 -24.09 1.25
CA SER A 171 -8.45 -24.44 0.27
C SER A 171 -8.29 -25.85 -0.32
N ASN A 172 -9.39 -26.42 -0.78
CA ASN A 172 -9.43 -27.74 -1.42
C ASN A 172 -8.91 -27.76 -2.87
N TYR A 173 -8.40 -26.64 -3.37
CA TYR A 173 -7.87 -26.53 -4.72
C TYR A 173 -6.42 -26.06 -4.68
N CYS A 174 -5.53 -26.89 -5.18
CA CYS A 174 -4.12 -26.54 -5.34
C CYS A 174 -3.51 -27.24 -6.54
N SER A 175 -2.71 -26.49 -7.30
CA SER A 175 -1.99 -26.99 -8.48
C SER A 175 -0.54 -27.41 -8.18
N GLY A 176 -0.09 -27.20 -6.94
CA GLY A 176 1.22 -27.64 -6.45
C GLY A 176 2.37 -26.90 -7.13
N GLY A 177 2.24 -25.61 -7.44
CA GLY A 177 3.36 -24.71 -7.74
C GLY A 177 4.06 -24.24 -6.46
N THR A 178 4.81 -23.14 -6.54
CA THR A 178 5.60 -22.60 -5.43
C THR A 178 4.97 -21.38 -4.76
N TYR A 179 5.51 -21.02 -3.60
CA TYR A 179 5.27 -19.78 -2.89
C TYR A 179 6.60 -19.22 -2.36
N HIS A 180 6.60 -17.95 -1.98
CA HIS A 180 7.70 -17.33 -1.26
C HIS A 180 7.26 -16.83 0.11
N LEU A 181 8.22 -16.76 1.03
CA LEU A 181 8.04 -16.24 2.39
C LEU A 181 8.88 -14.98 2.53
N THR A 182 8.28 -13.91 3.05
CA THR A 182 9.02 -12.72 3.49
C THR A 182 8.84 -12.51 4.99
N ALA A 183 9.92 -12.12 5.67
CA ALA A 183 9.90 -11.86 7.10
C ALA A 183 10.80 -10.67 7.49
N TYR A 184 10.24 -9.70 8.21
CA TYR A 184 10.99 -8.57 8.75
C TYR A 184 10.49 -8.17 10.13
N ALA A 185 11.25 -7.33 10.84
CA ALA A 185 10.92 -6.92 12.20
C ALA A 185 11.18 -5.44 12.43
N ASN A 186 10.29 -4.79 13.18
CA ASN A 186 10.40 -3.40 13.60
C ASN A 186 10.47 -3.31 15.14
N PRO A 187 11.30 -2.42 15.70
CA PRO A 187 11.29 -2.16 17.14
C PRO A 187 9.95 -1.61 17.62
N PRO A 188 9.60 -1.74 18.91
CA PRO A 188 8.46 -1.05 19.47
C PRO A 188 8.64 0.45 19.27
N THR A 189 7.60 1.12 18.82
CA THR A 189 7.54 2.59 18.90
C THR A 189 7.66 2.96 20.39
N PRO A 190 8.67 3.75 20.80
CA PRO A 190 8.87 4.04 22.21
C PRO A 190 7.66 4.77 22.77
N THR A 191 6.91 4.09 23.64
CA THR A 191 5.89 4.73 24.46
C THR A 191 6.60 5.70 25.41
N PRO A 192 6.23 7.01 25.45
CA PRO A 192 6.89 7.97 26.32
C PRO A 192 6.78 7.50 27.77
N THR A 193 7.91 7.14 28.37
CA THR A 193 7.97 6.67 29.75
C THR A 193 7.99 7.87 30.68
N SER A 194 6.94 8.06 31.47
CA SER A 194 6.92 9.07 32.53
C SER A 194 7.96 8.72 33.60
N THR A 195 9.07 9.47 33.62
CA THR A 195 10.14 9.28 34.60
C THR A 195 9.76 9.95 35.93
N PRO A 196 9.98 9.32 37.11
CA PRO A 196 9.79 9.97 38.40
C PRO A 196 10.73 11.16 38.55
N GLY A 197 10.16 12.35 38.76
CA GLY A 197 10.90 13.61 38.76
C GLY A 197 11.92 13.74 39.89
N PRO A 198 13.08 14.33 39.57
CA PRO A 198 13.71 15.32 40.42
C PRO A 198 13.67 16.70 39.75
N THR A 199 13.05 17.63 40.46
CA THR A 199 13.12 19.11 40.40
C THR A 199 12.94 19.79 39.03
N PRO A 200 11.89 20.62 38.86
CA PRO A 200 11.48 21.15 37.57
C PRO A 200 12.56 22.05 36.97
N THR A 201 13.01 21.69 35.77
CA THR A 201 13.33 22.68 34.73
C THR A 201 12.35 22.41 33.61
N SER A 202 11.59 23.43 33.21
CA SER A 202 10.38 23.35 32.39
C SER A 202 10.57 22.57 31.08
N THR A 203 10.00 21.37 31.00
CA THR A 203 9.73 20.70 29.73
C THR A 203 8.52 21.39 29.08
N PRO A 204 8.59 21.79 27.79
CA PRO A 204 7.45 22.35 27.07
C PRO A 204 6.25 21.39 27.08
N PRO A 205 5.01 21.90 27.14
CA PRO A 205 3.82 21.05 27.11
C PRO A 205 3.76 20.25 25.81
N ALA A 206 3.27 19.00 25.89
CA ALA A 206 2.85 18.26 24.71
C ALA A 206 1.85 19.10 23.92
N PRO A 207 2.01 19.22 22.59
CA PRO A 207 1.24 20.17 21.83
C PRO A 207 -0.24 19.76 21.85
N THR A 208 -1.09 20.76 22.05
CA THR A 208 -2.54 20.57 22.19
C THR A 208 -3.13 20.39 20.79
N PRO A 209 -3.98 19.38 20.53
CA PRO A 209 -4.66 19.25 19.25
C PRO A 209 -5.44 20.53 18.93
N ILE A 210 -5.15 21.16 17.79
CA ILE A 210 -5.81 22.39 17.35
C ILE A 210 -7.07 22.00 16.58
N PRO A 211 -8.25 22.54 16.90
CA PRO A 211 -9.45 22.29 16.13
C PRO A 211 -9.26 22.71 14.66
N GLY A 212 -9.45 21.77 13.74
CA GLY A 212 -9.36 22.02 12.30
C GLY A 212 -8.05 21.54 11.65
N ALA A 213 -6.99 21.33 12.43
CA ALA A 213 -5.75 20.71 11.93
C ALA A 213 -6.00 19.28 11.45
N ASP A 214 -5.28 18.86 10.42
CA ASP A 214 -5.46 17.52 9.86
C ASP A 214 -4.80 16.41 10.71
N ARG A 215 -4.93 15.17 10.23
CA ARG A 215 -4.52 13.97 10.98
C ARG A 215 -3.00 13.79 11.12
N PHE A 216 -2.19 14.48 10.33
CA PHE A 216 -0.74 14.33 10.32
C PHE A 216 -0.02 15.35 11.20
N GLU A 217 -0.75 16.31 11.73
CA GLU A 217 -0.19 17.37 12.55
C GLU A 217 0.21 16.89 13.96
N PRO A 218 1.40 17.30 14.47
CA PRO A 218 2.37 18.19 13.86
C PRO A 218 3.28 17.52 12.82
N ASN A 219 3.41 18.09 11.61
CA ASN A 219 4.35 17.64 10.58
C ASN A 219 5.22 18.78 9.99
N TYR A 220 5.41 19.86 10.74
CA TYR A 220 5.99 21.14 10.28
C TYR A 220 7.50 21.17 9.97
N ASP A 221 8.25 20.06 10.12
CA ASP A 221 9.66 19.96 9.77
C ASP A 221 10.11 18.52 9.42
N PHE A 222 11.36 18.35 9.00
CA PHE A 222 11.93 17.03 8.65
C PHE A 222 11.91 16.00 9.79
N ASP A 223 12.03 16.44 11.05
CA ASP A 223 12.09 15.56 12.21
C ASP A 223 10.68 15.10 12.64
N HIS A 224 9.66 15.90 12.32
CA HIS A 224 8.25 15.63 12.54
C HIS A 224 7.52 15.10 11.29
N ALA A 225 8.24 14.92 10.17
CA ALA A 225 7.65 14.51 8.90
C ALA A 225 6.80 13.23 9.00
N ALA A 226 5.56 13.30 8.49
CA ALA A 226 4.61 12.20 8.49
C ALA A 226 5.03 11.10 7.49
N THR A 227 5.02 9.84 7.95
CA THR A 227 5.40 8.72 7.07
C THR A 227 4.20 8.27 6.25
N LEU A 228 4.34 8.23 4.93
CA LEU A 228 3.29 7.81 4.02
C LEU A 228 3.58 6.44 3.42
N ALA A 229 2.50 5.69 3.18
CA ALA A 229 2.52 4.53 2.31
C ALA A 229 2.42 4.97 0.84
N ILE A 230 3.10 4.23 -0.03
CA ILE A 230 3.05 4.43 -1.47
C ILE A 230 1.72 3.86 -2.01
N ASP A 231 1.20 4.44 -3.09
CA ASP A 231 -0.05 4.10 -3.77
C ASP A 231 -1.33 4.26 -2.93
N ILE A 232 -1.23 5.03 -1.83
CA ILE A 232 -2.36 5.47 -1.02
C ILE A 232 -2.62 6.96 -1.27
N THR A 233 -3.87 7.31 -1.53
CA THR A 233 -4.33 8.71 -1.53
C THR A 233 -4.83 9.07 -0.13
N TYR A 234 -4.18 10.07 0.45
CA TYR A 234 -4.54 10.67 1.73
C TYR A 234 -5.42 11.89 1.46
N THR A 235 -6.69 11.83 1.88
CA THR A 235 -7.68 12.90 1.70
C THR A 235 -7.84 13.75 2.96
N ASP A 236 -8.51 14.90 2.82
CA ASP A 236 -8.90 15.79 3.92
C ASP A 236 -7.71 16.34 4.70
N LEU A 237 -6.60 16.60 3.99
CA LEU A 237 -5.42 17.31 4.49
C LEU A 237 -5.65 18.82 4.37
N ASN A 238 -4.95 19.64 5.14
CA ASN A 238 -5.08 21.09 5.08
C ASN A 238 -3.82 21.81 5.55
N PHE A 239 -3.78 23.13 5.35
CA PHE A 239 -2.71 24.02 5.77
C PHE A 239 -3.09 24.85 7.01
N VAL A 240 -3.75 24.23 8.00
CA VAL A 240 -4.14 24.93 9.25
C VAL A 240 -2.94 24.93 10.20
N PRO A 241 -2.25 26.06 10.40
CA PRO A 241 -0.93 26.05 11.03
C PRO A 241 -0.91 25.50 12.45
N TRP A 242 0.08 24.67 12.74
CA TRP A 242 0.32 24.17 14.07
C TRP A 242 0.85 25.25 15.04
N GLY A 243 0.10 25.50 16.10
CA GLY A 243 0.48 26.38 17.21
C GLY A 243 0.35 27.86 16.85
N ASP A 244 1.41 28.62 17.12
CA ASP A 244 1.51 30.04 16.76
C ASP A 244 2.22 30.25 15.40
N ALA A 245 2.34 29.20 14.58
CA ALA A 245 2.97 29.27 13.27
C ALA A 245 2.16 30.19 12.32
N ALA A 246 2.87 30.95 11.50
CA ALA A 246 2.26 31.86 10.53
C ALA A 246 1.79 31.14 9.25
N GLU A 247 2.39 30.00 8.95
CA GLU A 247 2.13 29.16 7.78
C GLU A 247 2.24 27.71 8.20
N ASP A 248 1.53 26.85 7.46
CA ASP A 248 1.62 25.41 7.60
C ASP A 248 2.43 24.82 6.44
N ASN A 249 3.42 24.02 6.80
CA ASN A 249 4.32 23.38 5.84
C ASN A 249 4.33 21.89 6.17
N ASP A 250 3.63 21.12 5.36
CA ASP A 250 3.47 19.70 5.59
C ASP A 250 4.71 18.94 5.12
N PHE A 251 5.49 18.41 6.06
CA PHE A 251 6.57 17.49 5.74
C PHE A 251 6.07 16.05 5.78
N TYR A 252 6.34 15.33 4.71
CA TYR A 252 6.10 13.90 4.55
C TYR A 252 7.42 13.16 4.28
N LYS A 253 7.41 11.85 4.49
CA LYS A 253 8.49 10.96 4.05
C LYS A 253 7.96 9.63 3.55
N ILE A 254 8.59 9.12 2.50
CA ILE A 254 8.36 7.77 1.95
C ILE A 254 9.67 7.00 1.92
N TRP A 255 9.60 5.68 2.05
CA TRP A 255 10.77 4.83 1.87
C TRP A 255 10.95 4.52 0.38
N VAL A 256 12.09 4.93 -0.19
CA VAL A 256 12.41 4.68 -1.60
C VAL A 256 13.45 3.58 -1.74
N LYS A 257 13.40 2.86 -2.86
CA LYS A 257 14.41 1.87 -3.28
C LYS A 257 15.02 2.29 -4.61
N PRO A 258 16.30 1.95 -4.89
CA PRO A 258 16.94 2.31 -6.13
C PRO A 258 16.26 1.63 -7.32
N GLY A 259 16.22 2.31 -8.47
CA GLY A 259 15.66 1.77 -9.71
C GLY A 259 14.16 1.96 -9.90
N LEU A 260 13.49 2.66 -8.98
CA LEU A 260 12.05 2.92 -9.04
C LEU A 260 11.77 4.41 -9.28
N LEU A 261 10.73 4.70 -10.07
CA LEU A 261 10.25 6.05 -10.33
C LEU A 261 9.08 6.35 -9.40
N TYR A 262 9.30 7.27 -8.47
CA TYR A 262 8.30 7.77 -7.53
C TYR A 262 7.67 9.04 -8.07
N THR A 263 6.34 9.14 -8.04
CA THR A 263 5.62 10.36 -8.44
C THR A 263 4.71 10.79 -7.31
N CYS A 264 4.99 11.95 -6.72
CA CYS A 264 4.17 12.55 -5.68
C CYS A 264 3.36 13.71 -6.27
N GLU A 265 2.08 13.80 -5.93
CA GLU A 265 1.20 14.84 -6.46
C GLU A 265 0.12 15.24 -5.44
N THR A 266 -0.27 16.52 -5.50
CA THR A 266 -1.46 17.02 -4.81
C THR A 266 -2.69 16.90 -5.71
N LEU A 267 -3.84 16.71 -5.08
CA LEU A 267 -5.13 16.41 -5.71
C LEU A 267 -6.24 17.15 -4.95
N ASP A 268 -7.43 17.23 -5.55
CA ASP A 268 -8.65 17.71 -4.90
C ASP A 268 -8.50 19.04 -4.13
N LEU A 269 -7.81 20.01 -4.74
CA LEU A 269 -7.50 21.28 -4.09
C LEU A 269 -8.77 22.07 -3.75
N GLY A 270 -8.78 22.62 -2.54
CA GLY A 270 -9.76 23.57 -2.06
C GLY A 270 -9.76 24.85 -2.90
N PRO A 271 -10.85 25.63 -2.90
CA PRO A 271 -10.93 26.86 -3.69
C PRO A 271 -9.81 27.85 -3.35
N GLY A 272 -9.02 28.24 -4.35
CA GLY A 272 -7.93 29.21 -4.18
C GLY A 272 -6.63 28.64 -3.58
N VAL A 273 -6.58 27.33 -3.34
CA VAL A 273 -5.35 26.63 -2.92
C VAL A 273 -4.46 26.45 -4.14
N ASP A 274 -3.19 26.82 -3.96
CA ASP A 274 -2.11 26.72 -4.93
C ASP A 274 -0.91 26.10 -4.21
N THR A 275 -0.65 24.82 -4.52
CA THR A 275 0.32 24.02 -3.78
C THR A 275 1.72 24.14 -4.38
N ASN A 276 2.72 23.77 -3.59
CA ASN A 276 4.11 23.61 -4.02
C ASN A 276 4.69 22.36 -3.37
N ILE A 277 5.27 21.47 -4.19
CA ILE A 277 6.03 20.31 -3.72
C ILE A 277 7.52 20.61 -3.83
N ILE A 278 8.27 20.36 -2.75
CA ILE A 278 9.74 20.32 -2.76
C ILE A 278 10.20 18.98 -2.19
N VAL A 279 11.07 18.28 -2.91
CA VAL A 279 11.57 16.96 -2.56
C VAL A 279 13.02 17.05 -2.10
N TYR A 280 13.37 16.30 -1.05
CA TYR A 280 14.70 16.24 -0.47
C TYR A 280 15.19 14.80 -0.32
N ASP A 281 16.50 14.61 -0.44
CA ASP A 281 17.15 13.32 -0.26
C ASP A 281 17.18 12.87 1.22
N ALA A 282 17.71 11.68 1.49
CA ALA A 282 17.85 11.13 2.84
C ALA A 282 18.72 12.00 3.79
N ASN A 283 19.58 12.86 3.23
CA ASN A 283 20.43 13.79 3.96
C ASN A 283 19.80 15.19 4.09
N ARG A 284 18.54 15.37 3.67
CA ARG A 284 17.79 16.64 3.65
C ARG A 284 18.36 17.67 2.64
N ASN A 285 19.11 17.22 1.64
CA ASN A 285 19.50 18.10 0.52
C ASN A 285 18.33 18.21 -0.47
N PRO A 286 18.03 19.42 -0.99
CA PRO A 286 16.97 19.56 -1.99
C PRO A 286 17.35 18.82 -3.27
N ILE A 287 16.37 18.08 -3.82
CA ILE A 287 16.45 17.39 -5.11
C ILE A 287 15.76 18.22 -6.19
N GLY A 288 14.65 18.87 -5.86
CA GLY A 288 13.85 19.64 -6.80
C GLY A 288 12.41 19.83 -6.33
N GLY A 289 11.59 20.50 -7.12
CA GLY A 289 10.20 20.76 -6.77
C GLY A 289 9.36 21.18 -7.96
N ASN A 290 8.06 21.31 -7.73
CA ASN A 290 7.09 21.79 -8.70
C ASN A 290 5.88 22.41 -7.98
N ASP A 291 5.44 23.60 -8.39
CA ASP A 291 4.22 24.24 -7.89
C ASP A 291 2.99 23.96 -8.77
N ASP A 292 3.11 24.03 -10.10
CA ASP A 292 2.00 23.76 -11.02
C ASP A 292 2.22 22.51 -11.89
N VAL A 293 1.21 21.65 -12.04
CA VAL A 293 1.24 20.51 -12.97
C VAL A 293 1.31 21.03 -14.41
N GLU A 294 0.47 22.01 -14.73
CA GLU A 294 0.41 22.71 -16.00
C GLU A 294 -0.10 24.14 -15.76
N LEU A 295 0.05 25.04 -16.74
CA LEU A 295 -0.41 26.41 -16.60
C LEU A 295 -1.91 26.49 -16.29
N GLY A 296 -2.24 26.97 -15.09
CA GLY A 296 -3.63 27.09 -14.60
C GLY A 296 -4.17 25.84 -13.88
N ASP A 297 -3.35 24.80 -13.73
CA ASP A 297 -3.60 23.66 -12.85
C ASP A 297 -2.67 23.75 -11.64
N TYR A 298 -3.19 24.36 -10.56
CA TYR A 298 -2.46 24.68 -9.32
C TYR A 298 -2.08 23.47 -8.45
N ARG A 299 -2.34 22.26 -8.95
CA ARG A 299 -1.85 21.02 -8.35
C ARG A 299 -0.35 20.95 -8.57
N SER A 300 0.37 20.40 -7.62
CA SER A 300 1.79 20.13 -7.73
C SER A 300 2.02 18.67 -8.07
N ARG A 301 3.02 18.38 -8.90
CA ARG A 301 3.45 17.02 -9.21
C ARG A 301 4.95 16.96 -9.43
N PHE A 302 5.63 16.03 -8.76
CA PHE A 302 7.06 15.82 -8.92
C PHE A 302 7.37 14.33 -9.07
N SER A 303 8.22 14.00 -10.04
CA SER A 303 8.67 12.62 -10.29
C SER A 303 10.16 12.49 -10.02
N TYR A 304 10.54 11.53 -9.17
CA TYR A 304 11.92 11.25 -8.77
C TYR A 304 12.28 9.79 -9.07
N PHE A 305 13.33 9.59 -9.87
CA PHE A 305 13.93 8.29 -10.05
C PHE A 305 14.95 8.04 -8.95
N SER A 306 14.67 7.10 -8.04
CA SER A 306 15.56 6.86 -6.91
C SER A 306 16.79 6.08 -7.35
N ASN A 307 17.96 6.57 -6.94
CA ASN A 307 19.25 5.88 -7.07
C ASN A 307 19.77 5.32 -5.72
N TYR A 308 18.98 5.46 -4.65
CA TYR A 308 19.35 5.03 -3.31
C TYR A 308 18.19 4.34 -2.60
N GLU A 309 18.52 3.65 -1.51
CA GLU A 309 17.53 3.17 -0.54
C GLU A 309 17.56 4.03 0.72
N GLY A 310 16.38 4.50 1.16
CA GLY A 310 16.25 5.34 2.34
C GLY A 310 15.01 6.22 2.29
N TYR A 311 14.93 7.20 3.20
CA TYR A 311 13.85 8.17 3.18
C TYR A 311 14.03 9.18 2.06
N LEU A 312 12.95 9.44 1.32
CA LEU A 312 12.74 10.62 0.50
C LEU A 312 11.78 11.51 1.27
N TYR A 313 12.16 12.78 1.48
CA TYR A 313 11.32 13.75 2.18
C TYR A 313 10.60 14.62 1.17
N ILE A 314 9.34 14.95 1.45
CA ILE A 314 8.51 15.79 0.62
C ILE A 314 7.94 16.90 1.49
N LEU A 315 8.18 18.14 1.12
CA LEU A 315 7.52 19.31 1.65
C LEU A 315 6.37 19.66 0.72
N VAL A 316 5.17 19.77 1.26
CA VAL A 316 3.99 20.36 0.59
C VAL A 316 3.64 21.65 1.31
N GLY A 317 3.48 22.74 0.57
CA GLY A 317 3.06 24.02 1.14
C GLY A 317 2.33 24.87 0.11
N HIS A 318 1.87 26.05 0.50
CA HIS A 318 1.18 26.99 -0.41
C HIS A 318 2.02 28.25 -0.75
N GLY A 319 3.31 28.25 -0.38
CA GLY A 319 4.27 29.31 -0.71
C GLY A 319 3.91 30.71 -0.17
N GLY A 320 3.18 30.80 0.95
CA GLY A 320 2.75 32.07 1.54
C GLY A 320 1.62 32.80 0.79
N ARG A 321 1.01 32.15 -0.21
CA ARG A 321 -0.04 32.74 -1.06
C ARG A 321 -1.43 32.70 -0.44
N LEU A 322 -1.66 31.84 0.57
CA LEU A 322 -2.94 31.70 1.25
C LEU A 322 -2.93 32.53 2.55
N PRO A 323 -3.86 33.50 2.72
CA PRO A 323 -3.96 34.25 3.97
C PRO A 323 -4.41 33.36 5.14
N LEU A 324 -3.89 33.63 6.35
CA LEU A 324 -4.26 32.89 7.57
C LEU A 324 -5.79 32.85 7.84
N ALA A 325 -6.54 33.85 7.37
CA ALA A 325 -8.00 33.88 7.52
C ALA A 325 -8.74 32.86 6.62
N GLU A 326 -8.05 32.27 5.65
CA GLU A 326 -8.62 31.40 4.61
C GLU A 326 -8.14 29.94 4.73
N VAL A 327 -7.23 29.65 5.67
CA VAL A 327 -6.65 28.30 5.88
C VAL A 327 -7.68 27.24 6.25
N GLU A 328 -8.84 27.62 6.81
CA GLU A 328 -9.92 26.65 7.09
C GLU A 328 -10.50 26.02 5.80
N ASN A 329 -10.29 26.63 4.63
CA ASN A 329 -10.73 26.12 3.32
C ASN A 329 -9.56 25.61 2.46
N SER A 330 -8.42 25.33 3.09
CA SER A 330 -7.17 24.98 2.42
C SER A 330 -7.02 23.49 2.07
N SER A 331 -8.14 22.78 1.93
CA SER A 331 -8.13 21.33 1.82
C SER A 331 -7.35 20.83 0.61
N TYR A 332 -6.63 19.74 0.75
CA TYR A 332 -6.05 19.02 -0.37
C TYR A 332 -6.01 17.51 -0.11
N SER A 333 -5.78 16.76 -1.17
CA SER A 333 -5.44 15.33 -1.14
C SER A 333 -4.00 15.16 -1.59
N PHE A 334 -3.29 14.17 -1.06
CA PHE A 334 -1.90 13.89 -1.44
C PHE A 334 -1.67 12.40 -1.65
N ARG A 335 -0.88 12.07 -2.68
CA ARG A 335 -0.44 10.70 -2.93
C ARG A 335 0.99 10.67 -3.47
N CYS A 336 1.70 9.59 -3.16
CA CYS A 336 2.91 9.20 -3.87
C CYS A 336 2.68 7.83 -4.49
N SER A 337 2.99 7.70 -5.78
CA SER A 337 2.87 6.44 -6.53
C SER A 337 4.25 5.95 -6.94
N VAL A 338 4.38 4.65 -7.19
CA VAL A 338 5.61 4.05 -7.69
C VAL A 338 5.37 3.32 -9.01
N THR A 339 6.32 3.46 -9.91
CA THR A 339 6.34 2.71 -11.16
C THR A 339 7.71 2.10 -11.37
N VAL A 340 7.73 0.90 -11.93
CA VAL A 340 8.97 0.28 -12.43
C VAL A 340 9.20 0.82 -13.84
N PRO A 341 10.27 1.60 -14.07
CA PRO A 341 10.51 2.17 -15.39
C PRO A 341 10.70 1.07 -16.43
N GLY A 342 10.04 1.23 -17.58
CA GLY A 342 10.07 0.25 -18.68
C GLY A 342 9.05 -0.89 -18.58
N GLN A 343 8.25 -0.97 -17.52
CA GLN A 343 7.09 -1.85 -17.46
C GLN A 343 5.86 -1.12 -18.05
N PRO A 344 5.14 -1.70 -19.03
CA PRO A 344 3.90 -1.09 -19.53
C PRO A 344 2.89 -0.95 -18.39
N THR A 345 2.38 0.27 -18.16
CA THR A 345 1.21 0.48 -17.31
C THR A 345 0.07 -0.37 -17.85
N ALA A 346 -0.45 -1.30 -17.05
CA ALA A 346 -1.56 -2.14 -17.47
C ALA A 346 -2.77 -1.24 -17.78
N THR A 347 -3.13 -1.11 -19.07
CA THR A 347 -4.35 -0.41 -19.47
C THR A 347 -5.53 -1.11 -18.80
N PRO A 348 -6.39 -0.41 -18.03
CA PRO A 348 -7.55 -1.04 -17.41
C PRO A 348 -8.44 -1.62 -18.52
N THR A 349 -8.58 -2.94 -18.50
CA THR A 349 -9.47 -3.65 -19.43
C THR A 349 -10.90 -3.14 -19.15
N PRO A 350 -11.63 -2.57 -20.13
CA PRO A 350 -12.98 -2.08 -19.89
C PRO A 350 -13.85 -3.21 -19.34
N ARG A 351 -14.48 -2.94 -18.19
CA ARG A 351 -15.39 -3.86 -17.50
C ARG A 351 -16.43 -4.39 -18.51
N PRO A 352 -16.60 -5.72 -18.66
CA PRO A 352 -17.58 -6.26 -19.60
C PRO A 352 -18.99 -5.83 -19.18
N THR A 353 -19.66 -5.09 -20.06
CA THR A 353 -21.08 -4.76 -19.93
C THR A 353 -21.87 -6.06 -19.86
N ARG A 354 -22.60 -6.28 -18.76
CA ARG A 354 -23.45 -7.48 -18.60
C ARG A 354 -24.48 -7.53 -19.72
N THR A 355 -24.33 -8.49 -20.63
CA THR A 355 -25.36 -8.87 -21.59
C THR A 355 -26.60 -9.35 -20.81
N PRO A 356 -27.80 -8.83 -21.08
CA PRO A 356 -29.01 -9.26 -20.37
C PRO A 356 -29.29 -10.74 -20.63
N ARG A 357 -29.63 -11.45 -19.54
CA ARG A 357 -29.94 -12.88 -19.50
C ARG A 357 -31.18 -13.18 -20.37
N PRO A 358 -31.14 -14.19 -21.26
CA PRO A 358 -32.32 -14.57 -22.05
C PRO A 358 -33.43 -15.08 -21.12
N VAL A 359 -34.62 -14.51 -21.32
CA VAL A 359 -35.87 -14.89 -20.65
C VAL A 359 -36.31 -16.25 -21.19
N SER A 360 -36.50 -17.23 -20.30
CA SER A 360 -37.03 -18.55 -20.67
C SER A 360 -38.49 -18.45 -21.12
N THR A 361 -38.76 -18.80 -22.37
CA THR A 361 -40.10 -18.95 -22.94
C THR A 361 -40.79 -20.19 -22.34
N PRO A 362 -42.07 -20.11 -21.93
CA PRO A 362 -42.78 -21.25 -21.34
C PRO A 362 -43.11 -22.33 -22.37
N THR A 363 -42.93 -23.58 -21.93
CA THR A 363 -43.20 -24.84 -22.66
C THR A 363 -44.71 -25.02 -22.91
N PRO A 364 -45.16 -25.26 -24.16
CA PRO A 364 -46.55 -25.65 -24.43
C PRO A 364 -46.79 -27.15 -24.18
N PRO A 365 -48.05 -27.55 -23.86
CA PRO A 365 -48.38 -28.92 -23.46
C PRO A 365 -48.51 -29.88 -24.66
N ILE A 366 -48.29 -31.16 -24.37
CA ILE A 366 -48.22 -32.30 -25.29
C ILE A 366 -49.62 -32.82 -25.64
N SER A 367 -49.92 -33.14 -26.92
CA SER A 367 -50.95 -34.11 -27.37
C SER A 367 -51.04 -34.23 -28.91
N PRO A 368 -51.64 -35.30 -29.51
CA PRO A 368 -50.90 -36.44 -30.02
C PRO A 368 -51.01 -36.68 -31.56
N VAL A 369 -50.20 -37.65 -31.99
CA VAL A 369 -50.12 -38.39 -33.27
C VAL A 369 -51.31 -38.30 -34.25
N ALA A 370 -51.00 -37.97 -35.51
CA ALA A 370 -51.68 -38.49 -36.71
C ALA A 370 -50.75 -38.49 -37.95
N THR A 371 -50.97 -39.48 -38.81
CA THR A 371 -50.15 -39.99 -39.94
C THR A 371 -50.40 -39.22 -41.27
N PRO A 372 -49.88 -39.66 -42.45
CA PRO A 372 -48.93 -38.96 -43.34
C PRO A 372 -49.56 -38.25 -44.57
N THR A 373 -48.88 -37.29 -45.22
CA THR A 373 -49.16 -36.89 -46.63
C THR A 373 -47.94 -36.20 -47.30
N LEU A 374 -47.72 -36.46 -48.60
CA LEU A 374 -46.60 -36.13 -49.49
C LEU A 374 -46.81 -34.78 -50.28
N PRO A 375 -45.86 -34.31 -51.14
CA PRO A 375 -45.34 -32.92 -51.34
C PRO A 375 -46.17 -32.08 -52.37
N PRO A 376 -45.85 -30.83 -52.83
CA PRO A 376 -44.54 -30.14 -52.91
C PRO A 376 -44.50 -28.60 -52.67
N GLY A 377 -43.29 -28.05 -52.57
CA GLY A 377 -43.06 -26.60 -52.63
C GLY A 377 -41.61 -26.22 -52.40
N ALA A 378 -40.83 -26.10 -53.48
CA ALA A 378 -39.43 -25.68 -53.44
C ALA A 378 -39.29 -24.22 -52.98
N LEU A 379 -38.41 -23.98 -52.01
CA LEU A 379 -37.83 -22.67 -51.73
C LEU A 379 -36.31 -22.81 -51.59
N LEU A 380 -35.62 -21.88 -52.26
CA LEU A 380 -34.18 -21.84 -52.51
C LEU A 380 -33.37 -21.68 -51.20
N ASP A 381 -32.31 -22.48 -51.07
CA ASP A 381 -31.36 -22.41 -49.94
C ASP A 381 -30.12 -21.62 -50.37
N ILE A 382 -29.92 -20.43 -49.79
CA ILE A 382 -28.76 -19.56 -50.09
C ILE A 382 -27.62 -19.93 -49.13
N ARG A 383 -26.59 -20.61 -49.64
CA ARG A 383 -25.38 -20.92 -48.89
C ARG A 383 -24.35 -19.80 -49.05
N LEU A 384 -24.12 -19.03 -47.98
CA LEU A 384 -23.00 -18.09 -47.90
C LEU A 384 -21.69 -18.88 -47.76
N LEU A 385 -20.78 -18.74 -48.73
CA LEU A 385 -19.39 -19.18 -48.60
C LEU A 385 -18.64 -18.17 -47.72
N SER A 386 -18.12 -18.60 -46.58
CA SER A 386 -17.16 -17.82 -45.80
C SER A 386 -15.78 -17.87 -46.47
N THR A 387 -15.22 -16.70 -46.74
CA THR A 387 -13.84 -16.52 -47.16
C THR A 387 -12.93 -16.71 -45.94
N PRO A 388 -11.83 -17.50 -46.02
CA PRO A 388 -10.91 -17.68 -44.90
C PRO A 388 -10.17 -16.37 -44.58
N THR A 389 -10.19 -15.99 -43.30
CA THR A 389 -9.50 -14.82 -42.75
C THR A 389 -7.97 -14.97 -42.91
N PRO A 390 -7.23 -13.92 -43.31
CA PRO A 390 -5.76 -13.98 -43.39
C PRO A 390 -5.14 -14.25 -42.01
N PRO A 391 -4.00 -14.96 -41.94
CA PRO A 391 -3.29 -15.16 -40.68
C PRO A 391 -2.80 -13.83 -40.10
N PRO A 392 -2.76 -13.69 -38.76
CA PRO A 392 -2.34 -12.47 -38.11
C PRO A 392 -0.87 -12.14 -38.41
N PRO A 393 -0.50 -10.85 -38.49
CA PRO A 393 0.89 -10.45 -38.69
C PRO A 393 1.78 -10.90 -37.52
N PRO A 394 3.09 -11.16 -37.77
CA PRO A 394 4.01 -11.56 -36.72
C PRO A 394 4.12 -10.46 -35.64
N PRO A 395 4.38 -10.83 -34.37
CA PRO A 395 4.53 -9.85 -33.30
C PRO A 395 5.71 -8.92 -33.60
N SER A 396 5.43 -7.62 -33.66
CA SER A 396 6.48 -6.59 -33.71
C SER A 396 7.31 -6.70 -32.44
N ARG A 397 8.63 -6.79 -32.57
CA ARG A 397 9.52 -6.76 -31.41
C ARG A 397 9.51 -5.33 -30.87
N THR A 398 8.79 -5.09 -29.79
CA THR A 398 8.91 -3.85 -29.02
C THR A 398 10.35 -3.74 -28.52
N PRO A 399 11.08 -2.66 -28.83
CA PRO A 399 12.43 -2.44 -28.28
C PRO A 399 12.38 -2.50 -26.75
N THR A 400 13.36 -3.14 -26.14
CA THR A 400 13.48 -3.16 -24.68
C THR A 400 13.81 -1.74 -24.20
N PRO A 401 13.10 -1.19 -23.21
CA PRO A 401 13.41 0.13 -22.66
C PRO A 401 14.84 0.20 -22.14
N HIS A 402 15.49 1.34 -22.35
CA HIS A 402 16.84 1.65 -21.83
C HIS A 402 16.82 3.01 -21.12
N PHE A 403 17.81 3.21 -20.24
CA PHE A 403 17.92 4.40 -19.41
C PHE A 403 18.86 5.43 -20.01
N VAL A 404 18.37 6.66 -20.12
CA VAL A 404 19.10 7.79 -20.70
C VAL A 404 19.22 8.88 -19.64
N PRO A 405 20.40 9.08 -19.03
CA PRO A 405 20.63 10.18 -18.10
C PRO A 405 20.76 11.51 -18.84
N VAL A 406 20.14 12.56 -18.29
CA VAL A 406 20.17 13.92 -18.84
C VAL A 406 20.61 14.89 -17.75
N ASP A 407 21.69 15.63 -18.01
CA ASP A 407 22.15 16.76 -17.19
C ASP A 407 22.04 18.03 -18.03
N LEU A 408 21.13 18.93 -17.70
CA LEU A 408 20.87 20.14 -18.48
C LEU A 408 21.18 21.38 -17.65
N LEU A 409 21.87 22.36 -18.24
CA LEU A 409 22.13 23.67 -17.66
C LEU A 409 21.61 24.76 -18.59
N VAL A 410 20.66 25.57 -18.13
CA VAL A 410 20.23 26.82 -18.78
C VAL A 410 20.91 27.99 -18.08
N TYR A 411 21.65 28.80 -18.84
CA TYR A 411 22.37 29.96 -18.30
C TYR A 411 22.23 31.18 -19.21
N TYR A 412 22.14 32.36 -18.58
CA TYR A 412 22.17 33.66 -19.25
C TYR A 412 23.60 34.18 -19.27
N ASP A 413 24.21 34.12 -20.44
CA ASP A 413 25.60 34.53 -20.64
C ASP A 413 25.67 36.07 -20.74
N ALA A 414 25.84 36.71 -19.59
CA ALA A 414 25.81 38.17 -19.51
C ALA A 414 27.10 38.81 -20.04
N ASN A 415 28.20 38.08 -19.98
CA ASN A 415 29.54 38.55 -20.34
C ASN A 415 29.95 38.16 -21.79
N ASP A 416 29.09 37.41 -22.50
CA ASP A 416 29.25 36.92 -23.87
C ASP A 416 30.48 36.03 -24.07
N ASP A 417 30.90 35.30 -23.02
CA ASP A 417 32.11 34.46 -23.04
C ASP A 417 31.87 32.99 -23.42
N HIS A 418 30.61 32.64 -23.71
CA HIS A 418 30.14 31.32 -24.12
C HIS A 418 30.39 30.22 -23.07
N SER A 419 30.59 30.60 -21.81
CA SER A 419 30.83 29.70 -20.70
C SER A 419 29.80 29.93 -19.59
N PRO A 420 29.36 28.88 -18.88
CA PRO A 420 28.48 29.05 -17.74
C PRO A 420 29.27 29.52 -16.51
N ASP A 421 28.96 30.71 -16.00
CA ASP A 421 29.55 31.24 -14.77
C ASP A 421 28.66 31.07 -13.53
N PRO A 422 29.23 31.06 -12.31
CA PRO A 422 28.46 31.11 -11.07
C PRO A 422 27.53 32.32 -11.02
N GLY A 423 26.22 32.07 -10.88
CA GLY A 423 25.19 33.11 -10.81
C GLY A 423 24.47 33.42 -12.13
N GLU A 424 24.85 32.77 -13.23
CA GLU A 424 24.19 32.92 -14.53
C GLU A 424 23.04 31.92 -14.77
N GLY A 425 22.82 31.02 -13.81
CA GLY A 425 21.75 30.03 -13.86
C GLY A 425 20.37 30.67 -14.00
N VAL A 426 19.57 30.18 -14.93
CA VAL A 426 18.19 30.65 -15.11
C VAL A 426 17.23 29.65 -14.50
N SER A 427 16.58 30.02 -13.40
CA SER A 427 15.61 29.17 -12.69
C SER A 427 14.21 29.21 -13.29
N GLY A 428 13.44 28.15 -13.07
CA GLY A 428 12.02 28.07 -13.41
C GLY A 428 11.73 27.77 -14.88
N ILE A 429 12.72 27.32 -15.66
CA ILE A 429 12.53 26.94 -17.06
C ILE A 429 12.06 25.47 -17.12
N PRO A 430 10.84 25.18 -17.61
CA PRO A 430 10.38 23.82 -17.85
C PRO A 430 11.18 23.16 -18.98
N VAL A 431 11.58 21.93 -18.70
CA VAL A 431 12.22 21.02 -19.65
C VAL A 431 11.36 19.77 -19.71
N LEU A 432 10.89 19.44 -20.91
CA LEU A 432 10.03 18.29 -21.20
C LEU A 432 10.84 17.23 -21.95
N ALA A 433 10.67 15.97 -21.59
CA ALA A 433 11.33 14.86 -22.24
C ALA A 433 10.30 13.90 -22.85
N TYR A 434 10.47 13.58 -24.13
CA TYR A 434 9.60 12.69 -24.89
C TYR A 434 10.36 11.48 -25.42
N ASP A 435 9.74 10.31 -25.37
CA ASP A 435 10.23 9.14 -26.08
C ASP A 435 9.94 9.29 -27.58
N THR A 436 10.98 9.31 -28.41
CA THR A 436 10.83 9.46 -29.87
C THR A 436 10.14 8.29 -30.54
N SER A 437 10.10 7.11 -29.91
CA SER A 437 9.46 5.93 -30.48
C SER A 437 7.96 5.88 -30.24
N THR A 438 7.48 6.40 -29.10
CA THR A 438 6.07 6.38 -28.70
C THR A 438 5.41 7.76 -28.79
N GLY A 439 6.19 8.84 -28.79
CA GLY A 439 5.72 10.22 -28.68
C GLY A 439 5.21 10.59 -27.28
N ALA A 440 5.34 9.69 -26.29
CA ALA A 440 4.88 9.93 -24.93
C ALA A 440 5.86 10.83 -24.18
N GLU A 441 5.32 11.70 -23.32
CA GLU A 441 6.12 12.41 -22.33
C GLU A 441 6.57 11.44 -21.24
N VAL A 442 7.87 11.41 -20.98
CA VAL A 442 8.50 10.46 -20.04
C VAL A 442 9.07 11.12 -18.80
N ALA A 443 9.33 12.43 -18.85
CA ALA A 443 9.71 13.22 -17.68
C ALA A 443 9.52 14.72 -17.95
N GLN A 444 9.40 15.46 -16.85
CA GLN A 444 9.42 16.91 -16.81
C GLN A 444 10.23 17.36 -15.59
N CYS A 445 10.92 18.49 -15.73
CA CYS A 445 11.55 19.21 -14.62
C CYS A 445 11.54 20.72 -14.86
N PHE A 446 11.89 21.47 -13.82
CA PHE A 446 12.17 22.90 -13.90
C PHE A 446 13.62 23.15 -13.49
N THR A 447 14.26 24.14 -14.12
CA THR A 447 15.63 24.52 -13.74
C THR A 447 15.68 25.17 -12.36
N GLU A 448 16.70 24.83 -11.58
CA GLU A 448 16.93 25.38 -10.24
C GLU A 448 17.54 26.80 -10.30
N LEU A 449 17.83 27.41 -9.13
CA LEU A 449 18.58 28.68 -9.01
C LEU A 449 19.94 28.65 -9.74
N SER A 450 20.54 27.47 -9.86
CA SER A 450 21.79 27.25 -10.60
C SER A 450 21.59 27.13 -12.11
N GLY A 451 20.34 27.14 -12.59
CA GLY A 451 19.96 26.88 -13.98
C GLY A 451 19.97 25.41 -14.36
N ARG A 452 20.29 24.49 -13.43
CA ARG A 452 20.39 23.06 -13.71
C ARG A 452 19.04 22.36 -13.61
N CYS A 453 18.85 21.36 -14.46
CA CYS A 453 17.89 20.29 -14.25
C CYS A 453 18.57 18.96 -14.60
N GLN A 454 18.47 17.97 -13.72
CA GLN A 454 19.02 16.63 -13.92
C GLN A 454 17.95 15.57 -13.71
N PHE A 455 17.84 14.63 -14.64
CA PHE A 455 16.87 13.54 -14.56
C PHE A 455 17.32 12.35 -15.41
N THR A 456 16.76 11.17 -15.18
CA THR A 456 17.00 9.97 -15.99
C THR A 456 15.67 9.47 -16.51
N VAL A 457 15.60 9.18 -17.80
CA VAL A 457 14.36 8.68 -18.45
C VAL A 457 14.54 7.26 -18.94
N ALA A 458 13.47 6.47 -18.84
CA ALA A 458 13.39 5.16 -19.47
C ALA A 458 12.62 5.28 -20.79
N VAL A 459 13.27 5.00 -21.90
CA VAL A 459 12.71 5.16 -23.26
C VAL A 459 12.98 3.94 -24.10
N GLN A 460 12.10 3.66 -25.07
CA GLN A 460 12.30 2.58 -26.05
C GLN A 460 13.10 3.05 -27.27
N GLY A 461 13.13 4.35 -27.52
CA GLY A 461 13.94 5.00 -28.56
C GLY A 461 14.85 6.09 -27.99
N GLN A 462 15.16 7.10 -28.79
CA GLN A 462 15.90 8.28 -28.33
C GLN A 462 15.02 9.22 -27.50
N VAL A 463 15.64 10.11 -26.73
CA VAL A 463 14.93 11.12 -25.95
C VAL A 463 14.90 12.43 -26.72
N ARG A 464 13.71 13.00 -26.92
CA ARG A 464 13.58 14.39 -27.37
C ARG A 464 13.37 15.30 -26.16
N ILE A 465 14.31 16.21 -25.93
CA ILE A 465 14.20 17.28 -24.95
C ILE A 465 13.58 18.50 -25.63
N SER A 466 12.56 19.08 -25.01
CA SER A 466 11.90 20.30 -25.46
C SER A 466 11.93 21.34 -24.35
N ILE A 467 12.31 22.58 -24.70
CA ILE A 467 12.30 23.75 -23.80
C ILE A 467 11.36 24.79 -24.43
N PRO A 468 10.06 24.73 -24.13
CA PRO A 468 9.04 25.46 -24.88
C PRO A 468 9.26 26.97 -24.93
N TYR A 469 9.65 27.60 -23.81
CA TYR A 469 9.83 29.05 -23.73
C TYR A 469 11.01 29.56 -24.56
N LEU A 470 12.01 28.71 -24.80
CA LEU A 470 13.16 29.06 -25.63
C LEU A 470 12.97 28.58 -27.09
N GLY A 471 11.91 27.82 -27.37
CA GLY A 471 11.69 27.20 -28.68
C GLY A 471 12.80 26.22 -29.08
N ILE A 472 13.41 25.57 -28.10
CA ILE A 472 14.57 24.68 -28.29
C ILE A 472 14.11 23.23 -28.21
N ASP A 473 14.59 22.42 -29.15
CA ASP A 473 14.41 20.98 -29.16
C ASP A 473 15.76 20.29 -29.41
N TYR A 474 16.10 19.29 -28.59
CA TYR A 474 17.26 18.42 -28.77
C TYR A 474 16.83 16.97 -28.84
N VAL A 475 17.57 16.17 -29.60
CA VAL A 475 17.44 14.70 -29.55
C VAL A 475 18.73 14.14 -28.96
N ILE A 476 18.58 13.37 -27.89
CA ILE A 476 19.66 12.72 -27.16
C ILE A 476 19.68 11.24 -27.51
N GLY A 477 20.90 10.71 -27.74
CA GLY A 477 21.14 9.30 -27.99
C GLY A 477 20.95 8.42 -26.75
N GLU A 478 21.17 7.11 -26.93
CA GLU A 478 20.88 6.09 -25.91
C GLU A 478 21.82 6.14 -24.68
N GLU A 479 22.97 6.82 -24.77
CA GLU A 479 23.97 6.91 -23.68
C GLU A 479 23.73 8.07 -22.70
N GLY A 480 22.75 8.94 -22.98
CA GLY A 480 22.55 10.19 -22.24
C GLY A 480 23.35 11.38 -22.78
N ALA A 481 23.12 12.55 -22.21
CA ALA A 481 23.86 13.76 -22.59
C ALA A 481 23.89 14.82 -21.47
N THR A 482 24.97 15.60 -21.50
CA THR A 482 25.03 16.89 -20.82
C THR A 482 24.73 18.01 -21.82
N LEU A 483 23.66 18.76 -21.59
CA LEU A 483 23.20 19.85 -22.45
C LEU A 483 23.45 21.21 -21.80
N HIS A 484 24.08 22.11 -22.56
CA HIS A 484 24.29 23.49 -22.14
C HIS A 484 23.47 24.41 -23.04
N VAL A 485 22.46 25.05 -22.46
CA VAL A 485 21.51 25.92 -23.15
C VAL A 485 21.86 27.36 -22.80
N ARG A 486 22.54 28.00 -23.74
CA ARG A 486 22.99 29.38 -23.62
C ARG A 486 21.90 30.35 -24.06
N ILE A 487 21.55 31.30 -23.20
CA ILE A 487 20.75 32.47 -23.57
C ILE A 487 21.70 33.64 -23.80
N PRO A 488 21.82 34.16 -25.04
CA PRO A 488 22.70 35.29 -25.33
C PRO A 488 22.18 36.58 -24.68
N PRO A 489 23.06 37.56 -24.43
CA PRO A 489 22.64 38.84 -23.91
C PRO A 489 21.76 39.56 -24.94
N GLY A 490 20.59 40.02 -24.50
CA GLY A 490 19.65 40.74 -25.37
C GLY A 490 20.15 42.15 -25.70
N PRO A 491 19.88 42.70 -26.90
CA PRO A 491 20.07 44.13 -27.12
C PRO A 491 19.15 44.90 -26.17
N LEU A 492 19.72 45.83 -25.41
CA LEU A 492 18.94 46.75 -24.58
C LEU A 492 17.93 47.51 -25.47
N PRO A 493 16.66 47.65 -25.05
CA PRO A 493 15.70 48.50 -25.77
C PRO A 493 16.13 49.97 -25.81
#